data_AF-A0A6A6AXS4-F1
#
_entry.id   AF-A0A6A6AXS4-F1
#
_cell.length_a   1.000
_cell.length_b   1.000
_cell.length_c   1.000
_cell.angle_alpha   90.00
_cell.angle_beta   90.00
_cell.angle_gamma   90.00
#
_symmetry.space_group_name_H-M   'P 1'
#
loop_
_entity.id
_entity.type
_entity.pdbx_description
1 polymer ?
#
loop_
_entity_poly.entity_id
_entity_poly.type
_entity_poly.pdbx_seq_one_letter_code
_entity_poly.pdbx_strand_id
1 'polypeptide(L)' 'MAPPTLNPYATLGISATASHVEIKQAYRRLALLHHPDKNPRPDATEQFQRISAAWELLSDPTKRNAYD' A
#
# COMPACT_ATOMS: atom_id res chain seq x y z
N MET A 1 -0.95 19.95 -13.14
CA MET A 1 -0.53 18.64 -13.68
C MET A 1 0.45 18.06 -12.67
N ALA A 2 -0.04 17.29 -11.70
CA ALA A 2 0.81 16.72 -10.65
C ALA A 2 1.67 15.59 -11.23
N PRO A 3 2.96 15.48 -10.85
CA PRO A 3 3.91 14.57 -11.47
C PRO A 3 3.54 13.10 -11.25
N PRO A 4 4.02 12.16 -12.09
CA PRO A 4 3.83 10.73 -11.91
C PRO A 4 4.72 10.24 -10.75
N THR A 5 4.38 10.60 -9.53
CA THR A 5 5.04 10.11 -8.31
C THR A 5 4.33 8.84 -7.87
N LEU A 6 5.01 7.71 -8.05
CA LEU A 6 4.72 6.39 -7.51
C LEU A 6 3.51 6.34 -6.55
N ASN A 7 2.31 6.07 -7.08
CA ASN A 7 1.06 6.19 -6.34
C ASN A 7 0.95 5.10 -5.24
N PRO A 8 0.96 5.45 -3.94
CA PRO A 8 0.76 4.47 -2.88
C PRO A 8 -0.61 3.78 -2.99
N TYR A 9 -1.60 4.48 -3.55
CA TYR A 9 -2.90 3.93 -3.89
C TYR A 9 -2.80 2.82 -4.96
N ALA A 10 -1.99 3.03 -6.00
CA ALA A 10 -1.78 2.03 -7.04
C ALA A 10 -1.04 0.79 -6.51
N THR A 11 -0.07 0.99 -5.60
CA THR A 11 0.64 -0.11 -4.92
C THR A 11 -0.29 -0.99 -4.10
N LEU A 12 -1.28 -0.38 -3.43
CA LEU A 12 -2.31 -1.10 -2.67
C LEU A 12 -3.48 -1.59 -3.57
N GLY A 13 -3.49 -1.23 -4.86
CA GLY A 13 -4.57 -1.56 -5.78
C GLY A 13 -5.90 -0.89 -5.44
N ILE A 14 -5.86 0.29 -4.81
CA ILE A 14 -7.03 1.06 -4.36
C ILE A 14 -7.09 2.40 -5.10
N SER A 15 -8.26 3.05 -5.05
CA SER A 15 -8.45 4.38 -5.61
C SER A 15 -7.80 5.47 -4.74
N ALA A 16 -7.43 6.61 -5.33
CA ALA A 16 -6.97 7.79 -4.58
C ALA A 16 -8.06 8.34 -3.64
N THR A 17 -9.33 8.03 -3.92
CA THR A 17 -10.49 8.35 -3.09
C THR A 17 -10.79 7.30 -2.03
N ALA A 18 -9.98 6.23 -1.95
CA ALA A 18 -10.22 5.13 -1.03
C ALA A 18 -10.18 5.60 0.42
N SER A 19 -11.13 5.08 1.20
CA SER A 19 -11.26 5.38 2.61
C SER A 19 -10.26 4.58 3.43
N HIS A 20 -10.00 5.01 4.67
CA HIS A 20 -9.09 4.34 5.59
C HIS A 20 -9.39 2.85 5.77
N VAL A 21 -10.69 2.51 5.75
CA VAL A 21 -11.18 1.14 5.86
C VAL A 21 -10.73 0.30 4.65
N GLU A 22 -10.81 0.84 3.44
CA GLU A 22 -10.37 0.16 2.22
C GLU A 22 -8.86 -0.01 2.18
N ILE A 23 -8.10 1.02 2.57
CA ILE A 23 -6.63 0.96 2.70
C ILE A 23 -6.22 -0.20 3.63
N LYS A 24 -6.88 -0.32 4.79
CA LYS A 24 -6.60 -1.37 5.78
C LYS A 24 -7.04 -2.76 5.30
N GLN A 25 -8.15 -2.87 4.57
CA GLN A 25 -8.60 -4.13 3.97
C GLN A 25 -7.68 -4.59 2.84
N ALA A 26 -7.27 -3.68 1.95
CA ALA A 26 -6.34 -3.96 0.86
C ALA A 26 -4.99 -4.42 1.40
N TYR A 27 -4.43 -3.69 2.38
CA TYR A 27 -3.21 -4.10 3.07
C TYR A 27 -3.30 -5.52 3.64
N ARG A 28 -4.38 -5.84 4.38
CA ARG A 28 -4.58 -7.19 4.93
C ARG A 28 -4.65 -8.27 3.84
N ARG A 29 -5.38 -8.01 2.75
CA ARG A 29 -5.47 -8.95 1.61
C ARG A 29 -4.11 -9.18 0.96
N LEU A 30 -3.38 -8.10 0.67
CA LEU A 30 -2.08 -8.15 0.02
C LEU A 30 -1.00 -8.76 0.92
N ALA A 31 -1.04 -8.47 2.23
CA ALA A 31 -0.16 -9.08 3.23
C ALA A 31 -0.33 -10.60 3.31
N LEU A 32 -1.56 -11.10 3.19
CA LEU A 32 -1.83 -12.54 3.12
C LEU A 32 -1.42 -13.15 1.78
N LEU A 33 -1.54 -12.39 0.68
CA LEU A 33 -1.21 -12.83 -0.67
C LEU A 33 0.32 -12.92 -0.90
N HIS A 34 1.04 -11.92 -0.39
CA HIS A 34 2.50 -11.79 -0.48
C HIS A 34 3.21 -12.26 0.81
N HIS A 35 2.54 -13.05 1.64
CA HIS A 35 3.10 -13.48 2.92
C HIS A 35 4.35 -14.36 2.67
N PRO A 36 5.51 -14.04 3.28
CA PRO A 36 6.77 -14.75 3.03
C PRO A 36 6.72 -16.22 3.48
N ASP A 37 5.86 -16.55 4.46
CA ASP A 37 5.64 -17.91 4.94
C ASP A 37 5.03 -18.84 3.89
N LYS A 38 4.13 -18.30 3.04
CA LYS A 38 3.47 -19.08 1.97
C LYS A 38 4.14 -18.90 0.61
N ASN A 39 4.95 -17.85 0.46
CA ASN A 39 5.59 -17.51 -0.80
C ASN A 39 7.07 -17.22 -0.56
N PRO A 40 7.96 -18.22 -0.71
CA PRO A 40 9.41 -18.06 -0.51
C PRO A 40 10.10 -17.28 -1.66
N ARG A 41 9.35 -16.43 -2.39
CA ARG A 41 9.91 -15.62 -3.48
C ARG A 41 10.55 -14.34 -2.92
N PRO A 42 11.73 -13.95 -3.42
CA PRO A 42 12.35 -12.67 -3.05
C PRO A 42 11.48 -11.46 -3.42
N ASP A 43 10.71 -11.56 -4.51
CA ASP A 43 9.72 -10.53 -4.90
C ASP A 43 8.60 -10.33 -3.87
N ALA A 44 8.23 -11.36 -3.09
CA ALA A 44 7.16 -11.23 -2.10
C ALA A 44 7.57 -10.24 -0.99
N THR A 45 8.83 -10.28 -0.57
CA THR A 45 9.41 -9.32 0.39
C THR A 45 9.41 -7.90 -0.16
N GLU A 46 9.84 -7.72 -1.41
CA GLU A 46 9.87 -6.39 -2.04
C GLU A 46 8.46 -5.81 -2.22
N GLN A 47 7.50 -6.64 -2.66
CA GLN A 47 6.09 -6.25 -2.76
C GLN A 47 5.52 -5.92 -1.38
N PHE A 48 5.76 -6.74 -0.37
CA PHE A 48 5.29 -6.51 0.99
C PHE A 48 5.85 -5.21 1.59
N GLN A 49 7.12 -4.90 1.33
CA GLN A 49 7.73 -3.63 1.73
C GLN A 49 7.06 -2.44 1.04
N ARG A 50 6.80 -2.52 -0.27
CA ARG A 50 6.07 -1.46 -1.00
C ARG A 50 4.66 -1.27 -0.47
N ILE A 51 3.94 -2.36 -0.22
CA ILE A 51 2.58 -2.38 0.34
C ILE A 51 2.56 -1.77 1.74
N SER A 52 3.51 -2.14 2.60
CA SER A 52 3.66 -1.57 3.95
C SER A 52 3.98 -0.08 3.92
N ALA A 53 4.91 0.35 3.06
CA ALA A 53 5.26 1.76 2.92
C ALA A 53 4.07 2.61 2.44
N ALA A 54 3.32 2.11 1.44
CA ALA A 54 2.11 2.75 0.95
C ALA A 54 1.02 2.81 2.03
N TRP A 55 0.83 1.72 2.78
CA TRP A 55 -0.12 1.67 3.88
C TRP A 55 0.26 2.63 5.00
N GLU A 56 1.53 2.71 5.39
CA GLU A 56 1.95 3.61 6.48
C GLU A 56 1.75 5.09 6.13
N LEU A 57 1.88 5.44 4.85
CA LEU A 57 1.63 6.78 4.35
C LEU A 57 0.14 7.11 4.30
N LEU A 58 -0.69 6.18 3.83
CA LEU A 58 -2.13 6.39 3.62
C LEU A 58 -2.99 6.10 4.85
N SER A 59 -2.49 5.26 5.76
CA SER A 59 -3.11 4.88 7.02
C SER A 59 -2.93 5.94 8.12
N ASP A 60 -2.30 7.07 7.82
CA ASP A 60 -2.32 8.21 8.71
C ASP A 60 -2.85 9.41 7.93
N PRO A 61 -3.98 10.01 8.34
CA PRO A 61 -4.53 11.16 7.61
C PRO A 61 -3.54 12.33 7.60
N THR A 62 -2.68 12.46 8.60
CA THR A 62 -1.63 13.48 8.67
C THR A 62 -0.54 13.22 7.64
N LYS A 63 -0.04 11.98 7.55
CA LYS A 63 0.98 11.60 6.55
C LYS A 63 0.41 11.64 5.13
N ARG A 64 -0.85 11.23 4.96
CA ARG A 64 -1.56 11.31 3.68
C ARG A 64 -1.68 12.75 3.22
N ASN A 65 -2.08 13.67 4.10
CA ASN A 65 -2.19 15.09 3.78
C ASN A 65 -0.84 15.79 3.61
N ALA A 66 0.24 15.24 4.16
CA ALA A 66 1.60 15.74 3.91
C ALA A 66 2.18 15.24 2.58
N TYR A 67 1.58 14.20 2.00
CA TYR A 67 1.98 13.58 0.74
C TYR A 67 1.14 14.00 -0.45
N ASP A 68 -0.19 14.15 -0.24
CA ASP A 68 -1.15 14.74 -1.18
C ASP A 68 -0.89 16.24 -1.38
#